data_AF-A0A7V9N8R7-F1
#
_entry.id   AF-A0A7V9N8R7-F1
#
_cell.length_a   1.000
_cell.length_b   1.000
_cell.length_c   1.000
_cell.angle_alpha   90.00
_cell.angle_beta   90.00
_cell.angle_gamma   90.00
#
_symmetry.space_group_name_H-M   'P 1'
#
loop_
_entity.id
_entity.type
_entity.pdbx_description
1 polymer ?
#
loop_
_entity_poly.entity_id
_entity_poly.type
_entity_poly.pdbx_seq_one_letter_code
_entity_poly.pdbx_strand_id
1 'polypeptide(L)' 'MKDAGATIIQEPTDQFWGNRDWIIADPDGYMLWIGKEMRPVSAEEMQEAAMAGAPA' A
#
# COMPACT_ATOMS: atom_id res chain seq x y z
N MET A 1 -8.92 13.84 6.82
CA MET A 1 -8.71 12.45 7.31
C MET A 1 -8.11 12.43 8.71
N LYS A 2 -6.93 13.03 8.98
CA LYS A 2 -6.40 13.17 10.35
C LYS A 2 -7.38 13.91 11.29
N ASP A 3 -7.97 15.00 10.82
CA ASP A 3 -8.92 15.79 11.64
C ASP A 3 -10.34 15.17 11.73
N ALA A 4 -10.57 14.02 11.08
CA ALA A 4 -11.85 13.31 11.09
C ALA A 4 -11.84 12.08 12.03
N GLY A 5 -10.77 11.89 12.82
CA GLY A 5 -10.63 10.76 13.74
C GLY A 5 -10.09 9.48 13.10
N ALA A 6 -9.67 9.51 11.83
CA ALA A 6 -9.05 8.35 11.20
C ALA A 6 -7.61 8.13 11.73
N THR A 7 -7.26 6.89 12.00
CA THR A 7 -5.91 6.47 12.39
C THR A 7 -5.10 6.11 11.15
N ILE A 8 -3.87 6.61 11.05
CA ILE A 8 -2.96 6.17 9.98
C ILE A 8 -2.33 4.84 10.40
N ILE A 9 -2.55 3.82 9.59
CA ILE A 9 -1.96 2.49 9.76
C ILE A 9 -0.64 2.40 8.99
N GLN A 10 -0.60 2.97 7.80
CA GLN A 10 0.61 3.09 6.98
C GLN A 10 0.60 4.47 6.35
N GLU A 11 1.65 5.28 6.53
CA GLU A 11 1.84 6.54 5.79
C GLU A 11 2.02 6.25 4.28
N PRO A 12 1.74 7.22 3.37
CA PRO A 12 1.89 7.00 1.94
C PRO A 12 3.28 6.47 1.56
N THR A 13 3.33 5.23 1.08
CA THR A 13 4.59 4.51 0.84
C THR A 13 4.61 3.94 -0.56
N ASP A 14 5.73 4.14 -1.27
CA ASP A 14 5.95 3.53 -2.58
C ASP A 14 6.19 2.03 -2.42
N GLN A 15 5.40 1.25 -3.14
CA GLN A 15 5.41 -0.20 -3.08
C GLN A 15 6.15 -0.78 -4.29
N PHE A 16 6.69 -1.98 -4.13
CA PHE A 16 7.43 -2.63 -5.21
C PHE A 16 6.56 -2.93 -6.43
N TRP A 17 5.24 -3.08 -6.24
CA TRP A 17 4.23 -3.24 -7.28
C TRP A 17 3.80 -1.90 -7.94
N GLY A 18 4.56 -0.83 -7.74
CA GLY A 18 4.45 0.42 -8.52
C GLY A 18 3.35 1.38 -8.08
N ASN A 19 2.61 1.06 -7.03
CA ASN A 19 1.67 1.99 -6.41
C ASN A 19 2.33 2.75 -5.26
N ARG A 20 1.81 3.96 -5.00
CA ARG A 20 1.92 4.58 -3.68
C ARG A 20 0.66 4.26 -2.90
N ASP A 21 0.84 3.54 -1.80
CA ASP A 21 -0.24 3.05 -0.98
C ASP A 21 -0.30 3.78 0.36
N TRP A 22 -1.52 4.16 0.73
CA TRP A 22 -1.85 4.77 2.01
C TRP A 22 -2.95 3.94 2.68
N ILE A 23 -2.73 3.56 3.94
CA ILE A 23 -3.69 2.75 4.71
C ILE A 23 -4.10 3.51 5.95
N ILE A 24 -5.40 3.67 6.12
CA ILE A 24 -6.02 4.29 7.29
C ILE A 24 -7.10 3.37 7.85
N ALA A 25 -7.35 3.50 9.14
CA ALA A 25 -8.54 2.96 9.79
C ALA A 25 -9.47 4.12 10.14
N ASP A 26 -10.75 4.03 9.78
CA ASP A 26 -11.75 4.97 10.26
C ASP A 26 -12.13 4.70 11.74
N PRO A 27 -12.92 5.59 12.39
CA PRO A 27 -13.32 5.39 13.79
C PRO A 27 -14.15 4.14 14.07
N ASP A 28 -14.83 3.58 13.05
CA ASP A 28 -15.62 2.36 13.17
C ASP A 28 -14.75 1.09 12.98
N GLY A 29 -13.47 1.28 12.63
CA GLY A 29 -12.48 0.21 12.48
C GLY A 29 -12.36 -0.33 11.06
N TYR A 30 -13.01 0.27 10.06
CA TYR A 30 -12.83 -0.14 8.68
C TYR A 30 -11.46 0.29 8.16
N MET A 31 -10.73 -0.65 7.56
CA MET A 31 -9.47 -0.37 6.89
C MET A 31 -9.73 0.08 5.45
N LEU A 32 -9.23 1.26 5.12
CA LEU A 32 -9.31 1.85 3.80
C LEU A 32 -7.91 1.83 3.18
N TRP A 33 -7.79 1.17 2.03
CA TRP A 33 -6.56 1.11 1.25
C TRP A 33 -6.70 2.01 0.02
N ILE A 34 -5.87 3.05 -0.03
CA ILE A 34 -5.87 4.04 -1.09
C ILE A 34 -4.57 3.88 -1.87
N GLY A 35 -4.69 3.44 -3.13
CA GLY A 35 -3.56 3.27 -4.03
C GLY A 35 -3.60 4.30 -5.16
N LYS A 36 -2.43 4.86 -5.48
CA LYS A 36 -2.19 5.60 -6.73
C LYS A 36 -1.12 4.88 -7.53
N GLU A 37 -1.43 4.52 -8.78
CA GLU A 37 -0.41 4.02 -9.70
C GLU A 37 0.64 5.11 -9.95
N MET A 38 1.88 4.80 -9.61
CA MET A 38 3.03 5.70 -9.80
C MET A 38 3.85 5.26 -11.01
N ARG A 39 3.91 3.96 -11.26
CA ARG A 39 4.47 3.37 -12.48
C ARG A 39 3.71 2.07 -12.83
N PRO A 40 3.59 1.74 -14.11
CA PRO A 40 3.20 0.39 -14.49
C PRO A 40 4.29 -0.61 -14.07
N VAL A 41 3.86 -1.80 -13.63
CA VAL A 41 4.73 -2.93 -13.31
C VAL A 41 4.19 -4.15 -14.02
N SER A 42 5.06 -4.91 -14.67
CA SER A 42 4.63 -6.14 -15.33
C SER A 42 4.33 -7.24 -14.31
N ALA A 43 3.56 -8.26 -14.70
CA ALA A 43 3.33 -9.43 -13.85
C ALA A 43 4.62 -10.18 -13.51
N GLU A 44 5.57 -10.24 -14.45
CA GLU A 44 6.88 -10.86 -14.28
C GLU A 44 7.71 -10.09 -13.24
N GLU A 45 7.81 -8.77 -13.37
CA GLU A 45 8.50 -7.91 -12.39
C GLU A 45 7.88 -8.02 -10.98
N MET A 46 6.55 -8.09 -10.88
CA MET A 46 5.86 -8.31 -9.60
C MET A 46 6.20 -9.67 -8.99
N GLN A 47 6.26 -10.72 -9.81
CA GLN A 47 6.59 -12.08 -9.36
C GLN A 47 8.05 -12.15 -8.89
N GLU A 48 8.99 -11.58 -9.63
CA GLU A 48 10.40 -11.49 -9.23
C GLU A 48 10.57 -10.75 -7.89
N ALA A 49 9.91 -9.60 -7.74
CA ALA A 49 9.97 -8.80 -6.52
C ALA A 49 9.35 -9.54 -5.32
N ALA A 50 8.24 -10.26 -5.51
CA ALA A 50 7.62 -11.07 -4.46
C ALA A 50 8.54 -12.22 -4.00
N MET A 51 9.20 -12.89 -4.94
CA MET A 51 10.15 -13.96 -4.64
C MET A 51 11.42 -13.45 -3.95
N ALA A 52 11.89 -12.25 -4.29
CA ALA A 52 13.05 -11.62 -3.64
C ALA A 52 12.77 -11.17 -2.18
N GLY A 53 11.49 -10.98 -1.82
CA GLY A 53 11.06 -10.60 -0.46
C GLY A 53 10.61 -11.76 0.44
N ALA A 54 10.49 -12.98 -0.09
CA ALA A 54 10.12 -14.16 0.70
C ALA A 54 11.36 -14.76 1.39
N PRO A 55 11.32 -15.08 2.71
CA PRO A 55 12.42 -15.82 3.33
C PRO A 55 12.52 -17.21 2.70
N ALA A 56 13.76 -17.65 2.47
CA ALA A 56 14.11 -18.97 1.95
C ALA A 56 13.66 -20.12 2.87
#